data_AF-A0A235I0J9-F1
#
_entry.id   AF-A0A235I0J9-F1
#
_cell.length_a   1.000
_cell.length_b   1.000
_cell.length_c   1.000
_cell.angle_alpha   90.00
_cell.angle_beta   90.00
_cell.angle_gamma   90.00
#
_symmetry.space_group_name_H-M   'P 1'
#
loop_
_entity.id
_entity.type
_entity.pdbx_description
1 polymer ?
#
loop_
_entity_poly.entity_id
_entity_poly.type
_entity_poly.pdbx_seq_one_letter_code
_entity_poly.pdbx_strand_id
1 'polypeptide(L)'
;MLRYKDYRQLIDQVNAGKNINLWGKPNIGKTLTVKNCLLKDINLESVYLNLEYPFSGDHLFNVIPMSFSFYYQQDWQNIISKLSDGYNRLLVIDNFDRLHFVSDTFSNDLFRLQQLAQLENFSLLLISRMPLEYFHFPGFANYFEKLELNETNTWTFGQ
;
A
#
# COMPACT_ATOMS: atom_id res chain seq x y z
N MET A 1 14.93 -0.50 10.47
CA MET A 1 14.83 0.68 9.57
C MET A 1 15.68 0.43 8.34
N LEU A 2 15.22 0.77 7.12
CA LEU A 2 16.05 0.58 5.91
C LEU A 2 17.40 1.32 6.01
N ARG A 3 18.44 0.73 5.41
CA ARG A 3 19.71 1.41 5.18
C ARG A 3 19.51 2.57 4.21
N TYR A 4 20.35 3.60 4.33
CA TYR A 4 20.14 4.89 3.65
C TYR A 4 19.94 4.75 2.13
N LYS A 5 20.70 3.89 1.46
CA LYS A 5 20.60 3.68 0.01
C LYS A 5 19.22 3.14 -0.39
N ASP A 6 18.78 2.07 0.26
CA ASP A 6 17.49 1.43 -0.01
C ASP A 6 16.32 2.34 0.41
N TYR A 7 16.50 3.09 1.50
CA TYR A 7 15.52 4.07 1.96
C TYR A 7 15.35 5.25 0.98
N ARG A 8 16.45 5.77 0.43
CA ARG A 8 16.41 6.80 -0.61
C ARG A 8 15.72 6.30 -1.87
N GLN A 9 16.05 5.08 -2.30
CA GLN A 9 15.39 4.46 -3.44
C GLN A 9 13.87 4.32 -3.22
N LEU A 10 13.45 3.94 -2.01
CA LEU A 10 12.03 3.88 -1.65
C LEU A 10 11.35 5.25 -1.77
N ILE A 11 11.98 6.32 -1.24
CA ILE A 11 11.46 7.69 -1.37
C ILE A 11 11.32 8.08 -2.85
N ASP A 12 12.35 7.81 -3.65
CA ASP A 12 12.36 8.18 -5.07
C ASP A 12 11.26 7.44 -5.85
N GLN A 13 11.07 6.14 -5.59
CA GLN A 13 10.02 5.34 -6.22
C GLN A 13 8.61 5.82 -5.83
N VAL A 14 8.40 6.13 -4.54
CA VAL A 14 7.11 6.64 -4.05
C VAL A 14 6.79 8.01 -4.66
N ASN A 15 7.76 8.93 -4.68
CA ASN A 15 7.56 10.26 -5.29
C ASN A 15 7.37 10.18 -6.81
N ALA A 16 7.90 9.15 -7.47
CA ALA A 16 7.71 8.86 -8.90
C ALA A 16 6.38 8.16 -9.21
N GLY A 17 5.48 8.03 -8.24
CA GLY A 17 4.15 7.47 -8.46
C GLY A 17 4.12 5.94 -8.53
N LYS A 18 5.21 5.24 -8.15
CA LYS A 18 5.27 3.78 -8.28
C LYS A 18 4.45 3.07 -7.21
N ASN A 19 3.75 2.01 -7.61
CA ASN A 19 3.19 1.07 -6.66
C ASN A 19 4.31 0.17 -6.13
N ILE A 20 4.35 -0.03 -4.82
CA ILE A 20 5.43 -0.76 -4.15
C ILE A 20 4.84 -1.83 -3.24
N ASN A 21 5.31 -3.06 -3.38
CA ASN A 21 5.13 -4.08 -2.36
C ASN A 21 6.37 -4.14 -1.47
N LEU A 22 6.22 -3.61 -0.25
CA LEU A 22 7.22 -3.67 0.81
C LEU A 22 7.01 -4.93 1.65
N TRP A 23 7.79 -5.97 1.41
CA TRP A 23 7.60 -7.25 2.09
C TRP A 23 8.80 -7.63 2.94
N GLY A 24 8.63 -8.59 3.85
CA GLY A 24 9.71 -9.10 4.68
C GLY A 24 9.21 -9.76 5.95
N LYS A 25 10.12 -10.40 6.69
CA LYS A 25 9.77 -11.12 7.93
C LYS A 25 9.05 -10.22 8.96
N PRO A 26 8.27 -10.80 9.89
CA PRO A 26 7.77 -10.07 11.05
C PRO A 26 8.91 -9.38 11.81
N ASN A 27 8.61 -8.26 12.48
CA ASN A 27 9.54 -7.54 13.35
C ASN A 27 10.82 -6.97 12.69
N ILE A 28 10.92 -6.95 11.35
CA ILE A 28 12.04 -6.32 10.63
C ILE A 28 11.90 -4.78 10.48
N GLY A 29 10.86 -4.20 11.09
CA GLY A 29 10.64 -2.75 11.13
C GLY A 29 10.00 -2.13 9.89
N LYS A 30 9.18 -2.88 9.13
CA LYS A 30 8.44 -2.36 7.96
C LYS A 30 7.51 -1.20 8.32
N THR A 31 6.61 -1.44 9.28
CA THR A 31 5.69 -0.42 9.83
C THR A 31 6.42 0.81 10.33
N LEU A 32 7.52 0.63 11.08
CA LEU A 32 8.33 1.75 11.56
C LEU A 32 8.93 2.54 10.39
N THR A 33 9.51 1.85 9.41
CA THR A 33 10.11 2.48 8.23
C THR A 33 9.10 3.30 7.45
N VAL A 34 7.88 2.79 7.27
CA VAL A 34 6.84 3.51 6.51
C VAL A 34 6.17 4.59 7.35
N LYS A 35 5.52 4.19 8.45
CA LYS A 35 4.66 5.07 9.24
C LYS A 35 5.44 6.17 9.96
N ASN A 36 6.62 5.86 10.49
CA ASN A 36 7.35 6.79 11.36
C ASN A 36 8.47 7.55 10.64
N CYS A 37 8.90 7.08 9.46
CA CYS A 37 9.96 7.70 8.67
C CYS A 37 9.42 8.16 7.30
N LEU A 38 9.06 7.23 6.41
CA LEU A 38 8.73 7.55 5.01
C LEU A 38 7.65 8.63 4.89
N LEU A 39 6.54 8.48 5.61
CA LEU A 39 5.41 9.42 5.54
C LEU A 39 5.77 10.86 5.99
N LYS A 40 6.88 11.05 6.70
CA LYS A 40 7.37 12.38 7.09
C LYS A 40 8.34 12.98 6.06
N ASP A 41 8.95 12.13 5.24
CA ASP A 41 10.02 12.51 4.33
C ASP A 41 9.55 12.67 2.87
N ILE A 42 8.32 12.24 2.56
CA ILE A 42 7.67 12.41 1.24
C ILE A 42 6.80 13.67 1.19
N ASN A 43 6.61 14.21 -0.01
CA ASN A 43 5.76 15.38 -0.26
C ASN A 43 4.46 14.98 -0.98
N LEU A 44 3.80 13.94 -0.49
CA LEU A 44 2.56 13.38 -1.05
C LEU A 44 1.42 13.49 -0.04
N GLU A 45 0.21 13.77 -0.53
CA GLU A 45 -0.99 13.55 0.28
C GLU A 45 -1.11 12.05 0.52
N SER A 46 -1.04 11.62 1.78
CA SER A 46 -0.92 10.21 2.12
C SER A 46 -1.95 9.75 3.13
N VAL A 47 -2.50 8.56 2.88
CA VAL A 47 -3.38 7.84 3.79
C VAL A 47 -2.69 6.55 4.20
N TYR A 48 -2.70 6.27 5.50
CA TYR A 48 -2.15 5.04 6.06
C TYR A 48 -3.28 4.23 6.71
N LEU A 49 -3.54 3.04 6.15
CA LEU A 49 -4.51 2.08 6.67
C LEU A 49 -3.77 0.85 7.18
N ASN A 50 -4.13 0.37 8.37
CA ASN A 50 -3.57 -0.85 8.94
C ASN A 50 -4.67 -1.90 9.08
N LEU A 51 -4.47 -3.07 8.45
CA LEU A 51 -5.44 -4.16 8.47
C LEU A 51 -5.36 -4.98 9.77
N GLU A 52 -5.64 -4.35 10.91
CA GLU A 52 -5.72 -5.04 12.20
C GLU A 52 -7.08 -5.75 12.38
N TYR A 53 -7.08 -6.91 13.04
CA TYR A 53 -8.30 -7.70 13.24
C TYR A 53 -9.15 -7.09 14.37
N PRO A 54 -10.48 -7.09 14.25
CA PRO A 54 -11.28 -7.56 13.11
C PRO A 54 -11.30 -6.57 11.94
N PHE A 55 -11.13 -7.07 10.71
CA PHE A 55 -11.16 -6.28 9.48
C PHE A 55 -12.21 -6.82 8.49
N SER A 56 -12.86 -5.91 7.75
CA SER A 56 -13.84 -6.20 6.70
C SER A 56 -13.39 -5.60 5.37
N GLY A 57 -13.37 -6.41 4.31
CA GLY A 57 -13.03 -5.97 2.94
C GLY A 57 -13.95 -4.85 2.46
N ASP A 58 -15.27 -4.99 2.63
CA ASP A 58 -16.25 -3.96 2.30
C ASP A 58 -15.98 -2.64 3.04
N HIS A 59 -15.49 -2.71 4.29
CA HIS A 59 -15.15 -1.53 5.05
C HIS A 59 -13.94 -0.79 4.47
N LEU A 60 -12.94 -1.49 3.91
CA LEU A 60 -11.78 -0.87 3.28
C LEU A 60 -12.15 0.05 2.12
N PHE A 61 -13.00 -0.41 1.22
CA PHE A 61 -13.40 0.40 0.05
C PHE A 61 -14.34 1.55 0.40
N ASN A 62 -14.94 1.53 1.60
CA ASN A 62 -15.63 2.69 2.16
C ASN A 62 -14.66 3.66 2.85
N VAL A 63 -13.63 3.14 3.54
CA VAL A 63 -12.66 3.94 4.30
C VAL A 63 -11.67 4.67 3.40
N ILE A 64 -11.20 4.05 2.30
CA ILE A 64 -10.28 4.69 1.35
C ILE A 64 -10.81 6.06 0.87
N PRO A 65 -12.01 6.15 0.27
CA PRO A 65 -12.51 7.43 -0.22
C PRO A 65 -12.75 8.44 0.92
N MET A 66 -13.28 8.00 2.06
CA MET A 66 -13.47 8.88 3.22
C MET A 66 -12.14 9.45 3.74
N SER A 67 -11.06 8.65 3.71
CA SER A 67 -9.73 9.08 4.16
C SER A 67 -9.13 10.18 3.28
N PHE A 68 -9.52 10.23 2.00
CA PHE A 68 -9.20 11.32 1.07
C PHE A 68 -10.31 12.38 1.01
N SER A 69 -11.16 12.46 2.03
CA SER A 69 -12.25 13.44 2.14
C SER A 69 -13.31 13.37 1.03
N PHE A 70 -13.48 12.20 0.40
CA PHE A 70 -14.61 11.93 -0.50
C PHE A 70 -15.80 11.41 0.32
N TYR A 71 -16.50 12.34 0.98
CA TYR A 71 -17.71 12.04 1.74
C TYR A 71 -18.91 12.00 0.78
N TYR A 72 -19.74 10.95 0.89
CA TYR A 72 -20.99 10.65 0.16
C TYR A 72 -20.91 9.78 -1.10
N GLN A 73 -21.90 8.87 -1.19
CA GLN A 73 -22.23 7.89 -2.23
C GLN A 73 -21.72 8.24 -3.64
N GLN A 74 -20.44 8.00 -3.86
CA GLN A 74 -19.88 8.02 -5.19
C GLN A 74 -19.83 6.58 -5.67
N ASP A 75 -20.41 6.33 -6.84
CA ASP A 75 -20.06 5.14 -7.60
C ASP A 75 -18.52 5.03 -7.66
N TRP A 76 -18.00 3.81 -7.57
CA TRP A 76 -16.57 3.55 -7.54
C TRP A 76 -15.85 4.17 -8.74
N GLN A 77 -16.53 4.26 -9.90
CA GLN A 77 -15.99 4.96 -11.07
C GLN A 77 -15.73 6.46 -10.82
N ASN A 78 -16.61 7.15 -10.09
CA ASN A 78 -16.41 8.56 -9.74
C ASN A 78 -15.27 8.73 -8.74
N ILE A 79 -15.10 7.78 -7.81
CA ILE A 79 -13.97 7.74 -6.88
C ILE A 79 -12.67 7.61 -7.66
N ILE A 80 -12.61 6.69 -8.62
CA ILE A 80 -11.47 6.52 -9.50
C ILE A 80 -11.17 7.81 -10.27
N SER A 81 -12.17 8.45 -10.88
CA SER A 81 -11.98 9.72 -11.59
C SER A 81 -11.34 10.78 -10.70
N LYS A 82 -11.88 10.98 -9.47
CA LYS A 82 -11.34 11.97 -8.54
C LYS A 82 -9.94 11.63 -7.99
N LEU A 83 -9.62 10.35 -7.88
CA LEU A 83 -8.28 9.89 -7.53
C LEU A 83 -7.30 10.10 -8.69
N SER A 84 -7.79 10.09 -9.93
CA SER A 84 -7.03 10.37 -11.15
C SER A 84 -6.78 11.87 -11.39
N ASP A 85 -7.79 12.72 -11.12
CA ASP A 85 -7.87 14.13 -11.54
C ASP A 85 -6.99 15.13 -10.75
N GLY A 86 -5.82 14.75 -10.23
CA GLY A 86 -5.02 15.74 -9.47
C GLY A 86 -3.67 15.29 -8.92
N TYR A 87 -3.39 15.76 -7.70
CA TYR A 87 -2.11 15.65 -6.99
C TYR A 87 -1.64 14.22 -6.79
N ASN A 88 -0.31 14.04 -6.72
CA ASN A 88 0.30 12.77 -6.36
C ASN A 88 -0.14 12.35 -4.95
N ARG A 89 -0.88 11.24 -4.88
CA ARG A 89 -1.40 10.66 -3.63
C ARG A 89 -0.77 9.31 -3.36
N LEU A 90 -0.65 8.98 -2.08
CA LEU A 90 -0.18 7.67 -1.62
C LEU A 90 -1.21 7.02 -0.71
N LEU A 91 -1.64 5.81 -1.04
CA LEU A 91 -2.35 4.94 -0.11
C LEU A 91 -1.41 3.83 0.37
N VAL A 92 -1.12 3.84 1.67
CA VAL A 92 -0.42 2.76 2.35
C VAL A 92 -1.43 1.79 2.95
N ILE A 93 -1.28 0.51 2.66
CA ILE A 93 -2.03 -0.57 3.31
C ILE A 93 -1.05 -1.49 4.03
N ASP A 94 -1.04 -1.42 5.36
CA ASP A 94 -0.24 -2.29 6.22
C ASP A 94 -0.95 -3.61 6.50
N ASN A 95 -0.16 -4.68 6.67
CA ASN A 95 -0.63 -6.05 6.80
C ASN A 95 -1.52 -6.54 5.64
N PHE A 96 -1.18 -6.14 4.40
CA PHE A 96 -1.95 -6.43 3.18
C PHE A 96 -2.21 -7.93 2.97
N ASP A 97 -1.27 -8.79 3.35
CA ASP A 97 -1.39 -10.25 3.22
C ASP A 97 -2.57 -10.85 4.00
N ARG A 98 -3.19 -10.11 4.92
CA ARG A 98 -4.42 -10.53 5.59
C ARG A 98 -5.64 -10.59 4.67
N LEU A 99 -5.57 -9.92 3.52
CA LEU A 99 -6.59 -10.00 2.49
C LEU A 99 -6.65 -11.37 1.78
N HIS A 100 -5.60 -12.19 1.89
CA HIS A 100 -5.55 -13.53 1.29
C HIS A 100 -6.65 -14.48 1.82
N PHE A 101 -7.18 -14.24 3.02
CA PHE A 101 -8.21 -15.07 3.65
C PHE A 101 -9.66 -14.59 3.39
N VAL A 102 -9.85 -13.58 2.54
CA VAL A 102 -11.17 -12.98 2.32
C VAL A 102 -11.88 -13.71 1.15
N SER A 103 -13.17 -13.99 1.34
CA SER A 103 -14.08 -14.85 0.56
C SER A 103 -14.17 -14.58 -0.94
N ASP A 104 -14.99 -15.35 -1.68
CA ASP A 104 -15.25 -15.21 -3.13
C ASP A 104 -15.61 -13.78 -3.61
N THR A 105 -16.11 -12.92 -2.73
CA THR A 105 -16.32 -11.47 -2.97
C THR A 105 -15.02 -10.69 -3.20
N PHE A 106 -13.89 -11.24 -2.75
CA PHE A 106 -12.58 -10.64 -2.86
C PHE A 106 -12.14 -10.44 -4.32
N SER A 107 -12.67 -11.20 -5.28
CA SER A 107 -12.38 -10.97 -6.70
C SER A 107 -12.85 -9.58 -7.18
N ASN A 108 -14.01 -9.11 -6.72
CA ASN A 108 -14.50 -7.78 -7.07
C ASN A 108 -13.68 -6.68 -6.37
N ASP A 109 -13.31 -6.91 -5.12
CA ASP A 109 -12.44 -6.01 -4.35
C ASP A 109 -11.02 -5.94 -4.93
N LEU A 110 -10.51 -7.06 -5.44
CA LEU A 110 -9.24 -7.10 -6.16
C LEU A 110 -9.30 -6.29 -7.45
N PHE A 111 -10.40 -6.36 -8.19
CA PHE A 111 -10.59 -5.54 -9.38
C PHE A 111 -10.55 -4.04 -9.03
N ARG A 112 -11.18 -3.63 -7.91
CA ARG A 112 -11.11 -2.25 -7.42
C ARG A 112 -9.67 -1.84 -7.08
N LEU A 113 -8.90 -2.70 -6.41
CA LEU A 113 -7.48 -2.44 -6.12
C LEU A 113 -6.63 -2.36 -7.40
N GLN A 114 -6.91 -3.21 -8.40
CA GLN A 114 -6.26 -3.15 -9.70
C GLN A 114 -6.52 -1.82 -10.41
N GLN A 115 -7.76 -1.31 -10.36
CA GLN A 115 -8.08 0.00 -10.91
C GLN A 115 -7.30 1.12 -10.23
N LEU A 116 -7.15 1.08 -8.90
CA LEU A 116 -6.33 2.03 -8.17
C LEU A 116 -4.85 1.96 -8.57
N ALA A 117 -4.31 0.76 -8.77
CA ALA A 117 -2.91 0.54 -9.14
C ALA A 117 -2.56 1.09 -10.54
N GLN A 118 -3.55 1.38 -11.38
CA GLN A 118 -3.34 1.86 -12.74
C GLN A 118 -3.39 3.40 -12.86
N LEU A 119 -3.70 4.11 -11.77
CA LEU A 119 -3.84 5.55 -11.78
C LEU A 119 -2.48 6.24 -11.76
N GLU A 120 -2.24 7.16 -12.69
CA GLU A 120 -0.94 7.84 -12.82
C GLU A 120 -0.60 8.75 -11.63
N ASN A 121 -1.61 9.38 -11.02
CA ASN A 121 -1.43 10.31 -9.89
C ASN A 121 -1.74 9.68 -8.52
N PHE A 122 -1.85 8.35 -8.45
CA PHE A 122 -2.17 7.65 -7.22
C PHE A 122 -1.33 6.37 -7.09
N SER A 123 -0.61 6.25 -5.98
CA SER A 123 0.28 5.12 -5.73
C SER A 123 -0.18 4.28 -4.55
N LEU A 124 0.04 2.98 -4.67
CA LEU A 124 -0.19 2.01 -3.61
C LEU A 124 1.13 1.56 -2.99
N LEU A 125 1.27 1.65 -1.67
CA LEU A 125 2.34 0.99 -0.92
C LEU A 125 1.75 -0.09 -0.03
N LEU A 126 1.98 -1.35 -0.40
CA LEU A 126 1.45 -2.51 0.30
C LEU A 126 2.53 -3.14 1.17
N ILE A 127 2.29 -3.22 2.48
CA ILE A 127 3.21 -3.85 3.41
C ILE A 127 2.73 -5.27 3.68
N SER A 128 3.58 -6.27 3.46
CA SER A 128 3.22 -7.68 3.63
C SER A 128 4.33 -8.51 4.28
N ARG A 129 3.96 -9.71 4.76
CA ARG A 129 4.91 -10.70 5.27
C ARG A 129 5.62 -11.49 4.16
N MET A 130 4.95 -11.67 3.03
CA MET A 130 5.43 -12.38 1.85
C MET A 130 5.21 -11.54 0.59
N PRO A 131 5.97 -11.77 -0.50
CA PRO A 131 5.75 -11.05 -1.74
C PRO A 131 4.40 -11.40 -2.35
N LEU A 132 3.82 -10.49 -3.14
CA LEU A 132 2.43 -10.59 -3.58
C LEU A 132 2.11 -11.84 -4.41
N GLU A 133 3.11 -12.43 -5.08
CA GLU A 133 2.94 -13.63 -5.91
C GLU A 133 2.56 -14.88 -5.13
N TYR A 134 2.76 -14.86 -3.81
CA TYR A 134 2.37 -15.96 -2.93
C TYR A 134 0.88 -15.92 -2.56
N PHE A 135 0.17 -14.86 -2.95
CA PHE A 135 -1.27 -14.74 -2.78
C PHE A 135 -1.99 -15.04 -4.09
N HIS A 136 -3.30 -15.33 -4.03
CA HIS A 136 -4.13 -15.72 -5.19
C HIS A 136 -4.42 -14.56 -6.17
N PHE A 137 -3.51 -13.59 -6.30
CA PHE A 137 -3.70 -12.32 -7.04
C PHE A 137 -2.58 -12.05 -8.07
N PRO A 138 -2.18 -13.01 -8.93
CA PRO A 138 -0.98 -12.88 -9.75
C PRO A 138 -1.03 -11.70 -10.72
N GLY A 139 -2.19 -11.42 -11.34
CA GLY A 139 -2.35 -10.27 -12.24
C GLY A 139 -2.24 -8.92 -11.53
N PHE A 140 -2.60 -8.85 -10.25
CA PHE A 140 -2.46 -7.64 -9.44
C PHE A 140 -1.01 -7.40 -9.00
N ALA A 141 -0.28 -8.46 -8.66
CA ALA A 141 1.13 -8.37 -8.26
C ALA A 141 2.02 -7.71 -9.33
N ASN A 142 1.68 -7.87 -10.61
CA ASN A 142 2.41 -7.30 -11.74
C ASN A 142 2.42 -5.76 -11.80
N TYR A 143 1.53 -5.08 -11.07
CA TYR A 143 1.52 -3.62 -11.01
C TYR A 143 2.52 -3.04 -10.00
N PHE A 144 3.24 -3.88 -9.25
CA PHE A 144 4.06 -3.47 -8.11
C PHE A 144 5.55 -3.71 -8.33
N GLU A 145 6.35 -2.71 -7.98
CA GLU A 145 7.77 -2.87 -7.69
C GLU A 145 7.94 -3.64 -6.38
N LYS A 146 8.88 -4.59 -6.33
CA LYS A 146 9.10 -5.43 -5.13
C LYS A 146 10.29 -4.92 -4.34
N LEU A 147 10.07 -4.67 -3.05
CA LEU A 147 11.12 -4.31 -2.11
C LEU A 147 11.07 -5.22 -0.88
N GLU A 148 12.06 -6.10 -0.76
CA GLU A 148 12.24 -6.93 0.43
C GLU A 148 12.97 -6.14 1.53
N LEU A 149 12.49 -6.25 2.77
CA LEU A 149 13.20 -5.87 3.98
C LEU A 149 13.71 -7.13 4.67
N ASN A 150 15.03 -7.25 4.78
CA ASN A 150 15.72 -8.37 5.44
C ASN A 150 16.91 -7.85 6.25
N GLU A 151 17.66 -8.77 6.87
CA GLU A 151 18.77 -8.41 7.77
C GLU A 151 19.92 -7.69 7.02
N THR A 152 19.99 -7.82 5.69
CA THR A 152 21.08 -7.24 4.87
C THR A 152 20.86 -5.77 4.56
N ASN A 153 19.61 -5.30 4.54
CA ASN A 153 19.25 -3.93 4.16
C ASN A 153 18.48 -3.17 5.25
N THR A 154 18.32 -3.77 6.42
CA THR A 154 17.75 -3.10 7.59
C THR A 154 18.77 -2.97 8.72
N TRP A 155 18.68 -1.86 9.43
CA TRP A 155 19.16 -1.73 10.79
C TRP A 155 18.18 -2.45 11.71
N THR A 156 18.62 -3.54 12.33
CA THR A 156 18.05 -4.01 13.58
C THR A 156 18.49 -3.01 14.64
N PHE A 157 17.54 -2.25 15.19
CA PHE A 157 17.80 -1.62 16.48
C PHE A 157 18.02 -2.81 17.43
N GLY A 158 19.24 -2.96 17.95
CA GLY A 158 19.63 -4.10 18.77
C GLY A 158 18.63 -4.35 19.89
N GLN A 159 18.46 -5.63 20.25
CA GLN A 159 17.77 -6.01 21.48
C GLN A 159 18.39 -5.30 22.68
#